data_AF-A0A3B0VXX9-F1
#
_entry.id   AF-A0A3B0VXX9-F1
#
_cell.length_a   1.000
_cell.length_b   1.000
_cell.length_c   1.000
_cell.angle_alpha   90.00
_cell.angle_beta   90.00
_cell.angle_gamma   90.00
#
_symmetry.space_group_name_H-M   'P 1'
#
loop_
_entity.id
_entity.type
_entity.pdbx_description
1 polymer ?
#
loop_
_entity_poly.entity_id
_entity_poly.type
_entity_poly.pdbx_seq_one_letter_code
_entity_poly.pdbx_strand_id
1 'polypeptide(L)'
;VVVQETDKALQLSITQLEYCILVSGRVFGNVFMPSGGSRGDQNDWDGAEFVRNKINQLAAIPDKESSEVLQRLLTEGSLFTYQDQLKHSLANQMVIRRNAEYRPPSWAETVESLRGGKPANIADLHALILDQMQTIKKRIKAGNTDTYKAFWRCDSNGKVERPEIEDICRDRFIELLEPSLLPLELHAEPEGHMAAEKRADIIIFGSGSMKLPVECKRDFHADIWTACTNQLEQMYSRDPGAKGYGIYGVFWFGDKRTSRMKNPPGGITKPQSAEELEQALQSLVPQEQQMKIRVVVFDVTPPY
;
A
#
# COMPACT_ATOMS: atom_id res chain seq x y z
N VAL A 1 35.90 -39.93 -19.16
CA VAL A 1 35.27 -38.59 -19.18
C VAL A 1 33.80 -38.80 -18.91
N VAL A 2 33.38 -38.58 -17.67
CA VAL A 2 31.98 -38.75 -17.25
C VAL A 2 31.23 -37.50 -17.72
N VAL A 3 30.29 -37.68 -18.64
CA VAL A 3 29.40 -36.63 -19.10
C VAL A 3 28.37 -36.38 -18.00
N GLN A 4 28.44 -35.22 -17.36
CA GLN A 4 27.36 -34.70 -16.53
C GLN A 4 26.22 -34.28 -17.46
N GLU A 5 25.16 -35.08 -17.52
CA GLU A 5 23.85 -34.60 -17.96
C GLU A 5 23.35 -33.61 -16.91
N THR A 6 23.47 -32.32 -17.20
CA THR A 6 22.76 -31.27 -16.48
C THR A 6 21.29 -31.33 -16.87
N ASP A 7 20.49 -31.82 -15.94
CA ASP A 7 19.02 -31.88 -15.97
C ASP A 7 18.46 -30.46 -16.22
N LYS A 8 18.13 -30.15 -17.48
CA LYS A 8 17.37 -28.94 -17.83
C LYS A 8 15.95 -29.17 -17.30
N ALA A 9 15.68 -28.71 -16.09
CA ALA A 9 14.33 -28.67 -15.54
C ALA A 9 13.36 -28.12 -16.59
N LEU A 10 12.38 -28.94 -17.00
CA LEU A 10 11.36 -28.56 -17.97
C LEU A 10 10.67 -27.27 -17.49
N GLN A 11 10.83 -26.17 -18.22
CA GLN A 11 10.09 -24.94 -17.96
C GLN A 11 8.67 -25.11 -18.48
N LEU A 12 7.73 -25.30 -17.56
CA LEU A 12 6.31 -25.35 -17.86
C LEU A 12 5.78 -23.95 -18.19
N SER A 13 4.89 -23.86 -19.18
CA SER A 13 4.17 -22.61 -19.47
C SER A 13 3.21 -22.26 -18.33
N ILE A 14 2.77 -20.99 -18.27
CA ILE A 14 1.78 -20.52 -17.30
C ILE A 14 0.50 -21.38 -17.34
N THR A 15 0.00 -21.68 -18.54
CA THR A 15 -1.17 -22.56 -18.73
C THR A 15 -0.92 -23.98 -18.22
N GLN A 16 0.28 -24.54 -18.43
CA GLN A 16 0.63 -25.86 -17.93
C GLN A 16 0.73 -25.88 -16.40
N LEU A 17 1.28 -24.82 -15.81
CA LEU A 17 1.34 -24.65 -14.35
C LEU A 17 -0.07 -24.56 -13.75
N GLU A 18 -0.94 -23.71 -14.31
CA GLU A 18 -2.35 -23.60 -13.91
C GLU A 18 -3.05 -24.96 -13.94
N TYR A 19 -2.90 -25.70 -15.05
CA TYR A 19 -3.49 -27.03 -15.21
C TYR A 19 -2.97 -28.02 -14.16
N CYS A 20 -1.66 -28.10 -13.94
CA CYS A 20 -1.06 -28.99 -12.94
C CYS A 20 -1.57 -28.69 -11.52
N ILE A 21 -1.70 -27.40 -11.16
CA ILE A 21 -2.20 -26.97 -9.85
C ILE A 21 -3.65 -27.39 -9.68
N LEU A 22 -4.51 -27.13 -10.67
CA LEU A 22 -5.94 -27.47 -10.61
C LEU A 22 -6.20 -28.97 -10.51
N VAL A 23 -5.53 -29.77 -11.34
CA VAL A 23 -5.74 -31.23 -11.35
C VAL A 23 -5.24 -31.86 -10.05
N SER A 24 -4.04 -31.46 -9.61
CA SER A 24 -3.41 -32.08 -8.44
C SER A 24 -4.02 -31.59 -7.13
N GLY A 25 -4.35 -30.30 -7.03
CA GLY A 25 -4.94 -29.70 -5.83
C GLY A 25 -6.37 -30.15 -5.53
N ARG A 26 -7.09 -30.69 -6.53
CA ARG A 26 -8.38 -31.38 -6.34
C ARG A 26 -8.24 -32.72 -5.62
N VAL A 27 -7.10 -33.38 -5.79
CA VAL A 27 -6.85 -34.73 -5.27
C VAL A 27 -6.11 -34.67 -3.94
N PHE A 28 -5.10 -33.80 -3.84
CA PHE A 28 -4.23 -33.69 -2.68
C PHE A 28 -4.50 -32.40 -1.91
N GLY A 29 -5.05 -32.52 -0.70
CA GLY A 29 -5.19 -31.40 0.22
C GLY A 29 -3.82 -30.91 0.74
N ASN A 30 -3.74 -29.65 1.16
CA ASN A 30 -2.50 -29.07 1.65
C ASN A 30 -2.12 -29.64 3.03
N VAL A 31 -1.33 -30.72 3.01
CA VAL A 31 -0.83 -31.39 4.21
C VAL A 31 0.70 -31.32 4.26
N PHE A 32 1.24 -31.39 5.48
CA PHE A 32 2.67 -31.37 5.74
C PHE A 32 3.14 -32.73 6.25
N MET A 33 4.41 -33.04 6.01
CA MET A 33 5.02 -34.25 6.54
C MET A 33 4.91 -34.27 8.07
N PRO A 34 4.45 -35.38 8.69
CA PRO A 34 4.39 -35.49 10.14
C PRO A 34 5.79 -35.43 10.77
N SER A 35 5.90 -34.90 11.98
CA SER A 35 7.14 -34.84 12.74
C SER A 35 7.59 -36.24 13.19
N GLY A 36 8.46 -36.88 12.41
CA GLY A 36 9.00 -38.23 12.64
C GLY A 36 9.63 -38.81 11.36
N GLY A 37 10.21 -40.02 11.45
CA GLY A 37 10.72 -40.72 10.27
C GLY A 37 9.60 -41.37 9.47
N SER A 38 9.40 -40.96 8.22
CA SER A 38 8.51 -41.61 7.25
C SER A 38 9.32 -42.28 6.12
N ARG A 39 8.72 -43.24 5.41
CA ARG A 39 9.32 -43.91 4.23
C ARG A 39 8.24 -44.10 3.15
N GLY A 40 8.62 -43.91 1.89
CA GLY A 40 7.74 -44.07 0.71
C GLY A 40 7.58 -42.76 -0.07
N ASP A 41 7.04 -42.85 -1.29
CA ASP A 41 6.85 -41.76 -2.27
C ASP A 41 5.39 -41.60 -2.74
N GLN A 42 4.45 -42.25 -2.05
CA GLN A 42 3.01 -42.23 -2.34
C GLN A 42 2.20 -41.54 -1.24
N ASN A 43 2.82 -40.61 -0.52
CA ASN A 43 2.16 -39.99 0.62
C ASN A 43 1.40 -38.72 0.19
N ASP A 44 0.32 -38.40 0.90
CA ASP A 44 -0.50 -37.22 0.59
C ASP A 44 0.31 -35.90 0.65
N TRP A 45 1.36 -35.85 1.47
CA TRP A 45 2.25 -34.67 1.56
C TRP A 45 3.17 -34.52 0.34
N ASP A 46 3.49 -35.60 -0.38
CA ASP A 46 4.29 -35.56 -1.62
C ASP A 46 3.47 -34.89 -2.73
N GLY A 47 2.17 -35.24 -2.82
CA GLY A 47 1.21 -34.56 -3.69
C GLY A 47 1.03 -33.09 -3.31
N ALA A 48 0.91 -32.80 -2.02
CA ALA A 48 0.78 -31.42 -1.55
C ALA A 48 2.04 -30.57 -1.82
N GLU A 49 3.22 -31.16 -1.69
CA GLU A 49 4.48 -30.51 -2.04
C GLU A 49 4.57 -30.22 -3.54
N PHE A 50 4.15 -31.16 -4.38
CA PHE A 50 4.06 -30.93 -5.82
C PHE A 50 3.20 -29.71 -6.16
N VAL A 51 2.01 -29.59 -5.55
CA VAL A 51 1.13 -28.43 -5.74
C VAL A 51 1.79 -27.13 -5.28
N ARG A 52 2.36 -27.10 -4.07
CA ARG A 52 3.07 -25.92 -3.53
C ARG A 52 4.22 -25.49 -4.44
N ASN A 53 4.99 -26.46 -4.95
CA ASN A 53 6.10 -26.18 -5.87
C ASN A 53 5.62 -25.57 -7.19
N LYS A 54 4.49 -26.02 -7.74
CA LYS A 54 3.92 -25.44 -8.97
C LYS A 54 3.36 -24.04 -8.74
N ILE A 55 2.71 -23.80 -7.59
CA ILE A 55 2.28 -22.45 -7.18
C ILE A 55 3.49 -21.51 -7.07
N ASN A 56 4.59 -21.97 -6.47
CA ASN A 56 5.82 -21.17 -6.35
C ASN A 56 6.48 -20.90 -7.71
N GLN A 57 6.48 -21.88 -8.63
CA GLN A 57 6.99 -21.68 -9.99
C GLN A 57 6.17 -20.63 -10.75
N LEU A 58 4.84 -20.68 -10.66
CA LEU A 58 3.96 -19.68 -11.24
C LEU A 58 4.21 -18.28 -10.65
N ALA A 59 4.41 -18.21 -9.32
CA ALA A 59 4.70 -16.97 -8.63
C ALA A 59 6.07 -16.36 -8.96
N ALA A 60 7.02 -17.15 -9.45
CA ALA A 60 8.34 -16.66 -9.85
C ALA A 60 8.35 -16.01 -11.24
N ILE A 61 7.28 -16.16 -12.03
CA ILE A 61 7.19 -15.59 -13.38
C ILE A 61 6.75 -14.11 -13.29
N PRO A 62 7.60 -13.15 -13.74
CA PRO A 62 7.35 -11.71 -13.61
C PRO A 62 6.38 -11.16 -14.66
N ASP A 63 5.28 -11.86 -14.94
CA ASP A 63 4.32 -11.50 -15.98
C ASP A 63 2.90 -11.25 -15.44
N LYS A 64 2.14 -10.40 -16.15
CA LYS A 64 0.75 -10.08 -15.81
C LYS A 64 -0.14 -11.32 -15.83
N GLU A 65 0.05 -12.20 -16.82
CA GLU A 65 -0.74 -13.43 -16.96
C GLU A 65 -0.59 -14.32 -15.72
N SER A 66 0.61 -14.39 -15.12
CA SER A 66 0.84 -15.16 -13.89
C SER A 66 0.09 -14.60 -12.69
N SER A 67 0.00 -13.26 -12.56
CA SER A 67 -0.82 -12.61 -11.52
C SER A 67 -2.29 -12.96 -11.66
N GLU A 68 -2.81 -12.90 -12.89
CA GLU A 68 -4.22 -13.18 -13.19
C GLU A 68 -4.58 -14.64 -12.91
N VAL A 69 -3.68 -15.58 -13.25
CA VAL A 69 -3.86 -17.01 -12.96
C VAL A 69 -3.90 -17.26 -11.46
N LEU A 70 -2.95 -16.74 -10.68
CA LEU A 70 -2.94 -16.88 -9.23
C LEU A 70 -4.21 -16.32 -8.58
N GLN A 71 -4.77 -15.24 -9.14
CA GLN A 71 -6.03 -14.66 -8.67
C GLN A 71 -7.24 -15.53 -9.01
N ARG A 72 -7.28 -16.17 -10.19
CA ARG A 72 -8.29 -17.18 -10.51
C ARG A 72 -8.22 -18.38 -9.58
N LEU A 73 -7.01 -18.90 -9.32
CA LEU A 73 -6.80 -20.04 -8.43
C LEU A 73 -7.29 -19.77 -7.00
N LEU A 74 -7.26 -18.51 -6.53
CA LEU A 74 -7.84 -18.13 -5.24
C LEU A 74 -9.37 -18.26 -5.19
N THR A 75 -10.05 -18.20 -6.33
CA THR A 75 -11.52 -18.36 -6.40
C THR A 75 -11.96 -19.83 -6.54
N GLU A 76 -11.01 -20.74 -6.75
CA GLU A 76 -11.29 -22.15 -6.95
C GLU A 76 -11.53 -22.85 -5.62
N GLY A 77 -12.80 -23.26 -5.38
CA GLY A 77 -13.19 -23.94 -4.15
C GLY A 77 -12.41 -25.25 -3.89
N SER A 78 -11.97 -25.92 -4.95
CA SER A 78 -11.15 -27.13 -4.84
C SER A 78 -9.75 -26.90 -4.24
N LEU A 79 -9.29 -25.64 -4.20
CA LEU A 79 -7.98 -25.26 -3.66
C LEU A 79 -8.09 -24.61 -2.28
N PHE A 80 -9.20 -24.80 -1.56
CA PHE A 80 -9.45 -24.18 -0.26
C PHE A 80 -8.31 -24.38 0.74
N THR A 81 -7.68 -25.56 0.79
CA THR A 81 -6.56 -25.84 1.70
C THR A 81 -5.27 -25.10 1.35
N TYR A 82 -5.14 -24.57 0.13
CA TYR A 82 -3.97 -23.84 -0.37
C TYR A 82 -4.15 -22.31 -0.35
N GLN A 83 -5.27 -21.80 0.18
CA GLN A 83 -5.60 -20.38 0.18
C GLN A 83 -4.48 -19.49 0.73
N ASP A 84 -3.89 -19.85 1.87
CA ASP A 84 -2.82 -19.05 2.48
C ASP A 84 -1.54 -19.05 1.64
N GLN A 85 -1.19 -20.20 1.06
CA GLN A 85 -0.06 -20.31 0.13
C GLN A 85 -0.29 -19.46 -1.12
N LEU A 86 -1.48 -19.53 -1.72
CA LEU A 86 -1.82 -18.76 -2.92
C LEU A 86 -1.81 -17.25 -2.65
N LYS A 87 -2.31 -16.79 -1.50
CA LYS A 87 -2.23 -15.37 -1.09
C LYS A 87 -0.79 -14.91 -0.96
N HIS A 88 0.04 -15.68 -0.26
CA HIS A 88 1.45 -15.36 -0.07
C HIS A 88 2.21 -15.34 -1.41
N SER A 89 2.00 -16.37 -2.25
CA SER A 89 2.62 -16.47 -3.57
C SER A 89 2.19 -15.35 -4.52
N LEU A 90 0.91 -14.93 -4.49
CA LEU A 90 0.43 -13.77 -5.24
C LEU A 90 1.11 -12.47 -4.79
N ALA A 91 1.24 -12.24 -3.48
CA ALA A 91 1.93 -11.07 -2.95
C ALA A 91 3.41 -11.03 -3.40
N ASN A 92 4.11 -12.16 -3.32
CA ASN A 92 5.50 -12.26 -3.78
C ASN A 92 5.64 -12.04 -5.29
N GLN A 93 4.75 -12.61 -6.09
CA GLN A 93 4.77 -12.47 -7.55
C GLN A 93 4.58 -11.00 -7.98
N MET A 94 3.72 -10.26 -7.29
CA MET A 94 3.52 -8.83 -7.54
C MET A 94 4.79 -8.02 -7.27
N VAL A 95 5.56 -8.37 -6.24
CA VAL A 95 6.87 -7.76 -5.96
C VAL A 95 7.86 -8.06 -7.09
N ILE A 96 7.94 -9.32 -7.52
CA ILE A 96 8.85 -9.78 -8.58
C ILE A 96 8.54 -9.09 -9.91
N ARG A 97 7.27 -9.07 -10.33
CA ARG A 97 6.81 -8.40 -11.55
C ARG A 97 7.15 -6.90 -11.53
N ARG A 98 6.88 -6.22 -10.41
CA ARG A 98 7.18 -4.80 -10.25
C ARG A 98 8.67 -4.50 -10.40
N ASN A 99 9.54 -5.34 -9.84
CA ASN A 99 10.98 -5.19 -9.99
C ASN A 99 11.41 -5.38 -11.46
N ALA A 100 10.80 -6.32 -12.19
CA ALA A 100 11.07 -6.54 -13.60
C ALA A 100 10.56 -5.40 -14.49
N GLU A 101 9.43 -4.78 -14.15
CA GLU A 101 8.86 -3.62 -14.85
C GLU A 101 9.56 -2.29 -14.48
N TYR A 102 10.52 -2.30 -13.55
CA TYR A 102 11.22 -1.10 -13.11
C TYR A 102 12.09 -0.50 -14.22
N ARG A 103 11.69 0.70 -14.68
CA ARG A 103 12.53 1.57 -15.50
C ARG A 103 13.15 2.67 -14.63
N PRO A 104 14.49 2.76 -14.56
CA PRO A 104 15.15 3.89 -13.89
C PRO A 104 14.95 5.18 -14.67
N PRO A 105 14.96 6.35 -14.01
CA PRO A 105 14.90 7.64 -14.69
C PRO A 105 16.14 7.86 -15.57
N SER A 106 15.98 8.63 -16.63
CA SER A 106 17.09 9.13 -17.43
C SER A 106 17.89 10.20 -16.67
N TRP A 107 19.09 10.47 -17.15
CA TRP A 107 19.97 11.46 -16.50
C TRP A 107 19.38 12.88 -16.59
N ALA A 108 18.71 13.20 -17.70
CA ALA A 108 18.04 14.50 -17.86
C ALA A 108 16.90 14.68 -16.83
N GLU A 109 16.07 13.65 -16.64
CA GLU A 109 14.96 13.69 -15.66
C GLU A 109 15.50 13.82 -14.23
N THR A 110 16.59 13.13 -13.90
CA THR A 110 17.19 13.21 -12.56
C THR A 110 17.79 14.59 -12.29
N VAL A 111 18.44 15.23 -13.28
CA VAL A 111 18.98 16.60 -13.13
C VAL A 111 17.86 17.62 -12.93
N GLU A 112 16.74 17.47 -13.63
CA GLU A 112 15.58 18.35 -13.49
C GLU A 112 14.94 18.22 -12.10
N SER A 113 14.77 16.99 -11.61
CA SER A 113 14.27 16.76 -10.24
C SER A 113 15.19 17.35 -9.17
N LEU A 114 16.51 17.21 -9.33
CA LEU A 114 17.49 17.80 -8.40
C LEU A 114 17.50 19.33 -8.41
N ARG A 115 16.96 19.97 -9.45
CA ARG A 115 16.79 21.43 -9.53
C ARG A 115 15.43 21.92 -8.98
N GLY A 116 14.64 21.04 -8.38
CA GLY A 116 13.28 21.35 -7.95
C GLY A 116 12.25 21.35 -9.08
N GLY A 117 12.61 20.79 -10.24
CA GLY A 117 11.69 20.54 -11.35
C GLY A 117 10.88 19.25 -11.13
N LYS A 118 10.31 18.73 -12.22
CA LYS A 118 9.39 17.57 -12.15
C LYS A 118 10.10 16.33 -11.57
N PRO A 119 9.40 15.52 -10.75
CA PRO A 119 9.98 14.29 -10.22
C PRO A 119 10.32 13.31 -11.35
N ALA A 120 11.51 12.72 -11.31
CA ALA A 120 11.98 11.80 -12.35
C ALA A 120 11.43 10.38 -12.16
N ASN A 121 11.18 10.01 -10.91
CA ASN A 121 10.68 8.71 -10.52
C ASN A 121 9.75 8.80 -9.29
N ILE A 122 9.11 7.68 -8.94
CA ILE A 122 8.11 7.64 -7.86
C ILE A 122 8.69 7.99 -6.48
N ALA A 123 9.98 7.72 -6.24
CA ALA A 123 10.65 8.07 -5.00
C ALA A 123 10.84 9.59 -4.90
N ASP A 124 11.18 10.25 -6.01
CA ASP A 124 11.27 11.70 -6.07
C ASP A 124 9.90 12.34 -5.88
N LEU A 125 8.85 11.79 -6.52
CA LEU A 125 7.47 12.23 -6.32
C LEU A 125 7.06 12.07 -4.85
N HIS A 126 7.36 10.93 -4.24
CA HIS A 126 7.09 10.68 -2.82
C HIS A 126 7.79 11.69 -1.92
N ALA A 127 9.08 11.93 -2.13
CA ALA A 127 9.85 12.90 -1.36
C ALA A 127 9.31 14.33 -1.52
N LEU A 128 8.98 14.73 -2.75
CA LEU A 128 8.38 16.03 -3.06
C LEU A 128 7.05 16.21 -2.33
N ILE A 129 6.15 15.24 -2.43
CA ILE A 129 4.84 15.32 -1.78
C ILE A 129 4.98 15.36 -0.26
N LEU A 130 5.91 14.60 0.33
CA LEU A 130 6.17 14.67 1.76
C LEU A 130 6.65 16.06 2.19
N ASP A 131 7.55 16.68 1.42
CA ASP A 131 8.00 18.04 1.69
C ASP A 131 6.84 19.06 1.62
N GLN A 132 5.97 18.93 0.61
CA GLN A 132 4.77 19.77 0.49
C GLN A 132 3.80 19.54 1.65
N MET A 133 3.60 18.30 2.09
CA MET A 133 2.77 17.98 3.26
C MET A 133 3.34 18.57 4.55
N GLN A 134 4.67 18.57 4.74
CA GLN A 134 5.30 19.25 5.88
C GLN A 134 5.10 20.77 5.83
N THR A 135 5.15 21.36 4.63
CA THR A 135 4.85 22.78 4.42
C THR A 135 3.40 23.09 4.77
N ILE A 136 2.45 22.26 4.34
CA ILE A 136 1.02 22.38 4.69
C ILE A 136 0.81 22.23 6.21
N LYS A 137 1.45 21.25 6.86
CA LYS A 137 1.39 21.06 8.31
C LYS A 137 1.82 22.32 9.07
N LYS A 138 2.93 22.95 8.65
CA LYS A 138 3.38 24.24 9.19
C LYS A 138 2.38 25.36 8.92
N ARG A 139 1.81 25.45 7.72
CA ARG A 139 0.82 26.47 7.35
C ARG A 139 -0.48 26.35 8.15
N ILE A 140 -0.95 25.13 8.42
CA ILE A 140 -2.14 24.91 9.25
C ILE A 140 -1.89 25.39 10.69
N LYS A 141 -0.72 25.07 11.25
CA LYS A 141 -0.36 25.38 12.65
C LYS A 141 0.03 26.84 12.88
N ALA A 142 0.75 27.45 11.94
CA ALA A 142 1.39 28.76 12.10
C ALA A 142 0.92 29.83 11.10
N GLY A 143 -0.09 29.52 10.27
CA GLY A 143 -0.61 30.45 9.28
C GLY A 143 -1.30 31.65 9.93
N ASN A 144 -1.18 32.82 9.31
CA ASN A 144 -1.93 34.03 9.70
C ASN A 144 -3.42 33.94 9.36
N THR A 145 -3.82 32.91 8.62
CA THR A 145 -5.20 32.57 8.28
C THR A 145 -5.65 31.37 9.11
N ASP A 146 -6.94 31.31 9.47
CA ASP A 146 -7.57 30.21 10.20
C ASP A 146 -7.71 28.93 9.34
N THR A 147 -6.62 28.45 8.73
CA THR A 147 -6.62 27.34 7.78
C THR A 147 -7.15 26.05 8.40
N TYR A 148 -6.92 25.85 9.71
CA TYR A 148 -7.47 24.71 10.45
C TYR A 148 -9.00 24.65 10.37
N LYS A 149 -9.72 25.78 10.31
CA LYS A 149 -11.20 25.81 10.26
C LYS A 149 -11.76 25.08 9.04
N ALA A 150 -11.00 24.95 7.95
CA ALA A 150 -11.42 24.18 6.78
C ALA A 150 -11.71 22.69 7.12
N PHE A 151 -11.10 22.17 8.18
CA PHE A 151 -11.29 20.80 8.66
C PHE A 151 -12.38 20.67 9.74
N TRP A 152 -13.04 21.78 10.11
CA TRP A 152 -14.09 21.82 11.12
C TRP A 152 -15.40 22.33 10.53
N ARG A 153 -16.51 21.76 11.02
CA ARG A 153 -17.80 22.42 10.87
C ARG A 153 -17.85 23.60 11.82
N CYS A 154 -18.14 24.78 11.27
CA CYS A 154 -18.29 26.01 12.05
C CYS A 154 -19.77 26.41 12.12
N ASP A 155 -20.15 27.10 13.21
CA ASP A 155 -21.45 27.73 13.36
C ASP A 155 -21.58 28.98 12.46
N SER A 156 -22.74 29.66 12.51
CA SER A 156 -23.00 30.89 11.77
C SER A 156 -22.05 32.05 12.12
N ASN A 157 -21.35 31.96 13.26
CA ASN A 157 -20.40 32.95 13.74
C ASN A 157 -18.93 32.55 13.45
N GLY A 158 -18.71 31.43 12.74
CA GLY A 158 -17.37 30.94 12.41
C GLY A 158 -16.64 30.26 13.56
N LYS A 159 -17.35 29.87 14.63
CA LYS A 159 -16.81 29.10 15.74
C LYS A 159 -16.85 27.61 15.42
N VAL A 160 -15.73 26.91 15.65
CA VAL A 160 -15.66 25.46 15.44
C VAL A 160 -16.62 24.71 16.38
N GLU A 161 -17.43 23.82 15.82
CA GLU A 161 -18.38 22.98 16.57
C GLU A 161 -17.88 21.54 16.66
N ARG A 162 -17.59 20.93 15.51
CA ARG A 162 -17.20 19.52 15.40
C ARG A 162 -16.27 19.27 14.22
N PRO A 163 -15.45 18.20 14.24
CA PRO A 163 -14.66 17.77 13.10
C PRO A 163 -15.54 17.59 11.86
N GLU A 164 -15.02 17.93 10.68
CA GLU A 164 -15.69 17.57 9.43
C GLU A 164 -15.64 16.06 9.16
N ILE A 165 -16.42 15.64 8.17
CA ILE A 165 -16.37 14.27 7.66
C ILE A 165 -15.11 14.05 6.81
N GLU A 166 -14.66 12.80 6.76
CA GLU A 166 -13.38 12.40 6.16
C GLU A 166 -13.25 12.82 4.69
N ASP A 167 -14.29 12.65 3.88
CA ASP A 167 -14.31 13.06 2.48
C ASP A 167 -14.11 14.58 2.30
N ILE A 168 -14.70 15.40 3.17
CA ILE A 168 -14.51 16.86 3.12
C ILE A 168 -13.08 17.21 3.55
N CYS A 169 -12.55 16.57 4.59
CA CYS A 169 -11.16 16.80 5.00
C CYS A 169 -10.18 16.43 3.89
N ARG A 170 -10.43 15.33 3.17
CA ARG A 170 -9.68 14.92 1.98
C ARG A 170 -9.71 16.00 0.91
N ASP A 171 -10.90 16.45 0.51
CA ASP A 171 -11.05 17.43 -0.57
C ASP A 171 -10.36 18.76 -0.20
N ARG A 172 -10.48 19.20 1.06
CA ARG A 172 -9.74 20.39 1.57
C ARG A 172 -8.23 20.20 1.55
N PHE A 173 -7.75 19.00 1.84
CA PHE A 173 -6.32 18.72 1.73
C PHE A 173 -5.84 18.76 0.27
N ILE A 174 -6.63 18.26 -0.69
CA ILE A 174 -6.33 18.37 -2.13
C ILE A 174 -6.22 19.86 -2.53
N GLU A 175 -7.19 20.69 -2.15
CA GLU A 175 -7.18 22.14 -2.44
C GLU A 175 -5.95 22.86 -1.86
N LEU A 176 -5.44 22.40 -0.71
CA LEU A 176 -4.20 22.95 -0.11
C LEU A 176 -2.93 22.49 -0.83
N LEU A 177 -2.96 21.29 -1.43
CA LEU A 177 -1.82 20.68 -2.11
C LEU A 177 -1.70 21.17 -3.56
N GLU A 178 -2.82 21.30 -4.27
CA GLU A 178 -2.90 21.61 -5.71
C GLU A 178 -2.03 22.80 -6.16
N PRO A 179 -1.96 23.95 -5.45
CA PRO A 179 -1.13 25.08 -5.88
C PRO A 179 0.37 24.75 -5.99
N SER A 180 0.85 23.78 -5.22
CA SER A 180 2.24 23.31 -5.30
C SER A 180 2.48 22.28 -6.41
N LEU A 181 1.41 21.61 -6.86
CA LEU A 181 1.45 20.55 -7.86
C LEU A 181 1.39 21.10 -9.28
N LEU A 182 0.52 22.08 -9.52
CA LEU A 182 0.25 22.64 -10.85
C LEU A 182 1.50 23.13 -11.60
N PRO A 183 2.46 23.87 -10.97
CA PRO A 183 3.68 24.31 -11.67
C PRO A 183 4.58 23.16 -12.14
N LEU A 184 4.43 21.99 -11.54
CA LEU A 184 5.17 20.77 -11.87
C LEU A 184 4.37 19.84 -12.80
N GLU A 185 3.20 20.28 -13.28
CA GLU A 185 2.24 19.49 -14.06
C GLU A 185 1.82 18.19 -13.34
N LEU A 186 1.79 18.24 -12.01
CA LEU A 186 1.25 17.19 -11.16
C LEU A 186 -0.21 17.53 -10.84
N HIS A 187 -1.04 16.52 -10.63
CA HIS A 187 -2.41 16.71 -10.18
C HIS A 187 -2.81 15.63 -9.18
N ALA A 188 -3.77 15.95 -8.31
CA ALA A 188 -4.30 15.05 -7.30
C ALA A 188 -5.80 14.88 -7.53
N GLU A 189 -6.28 13.64 -7.54
CA GLU A 189 -7.70 13.34 -7.75
C GLU A 189 -8.28 12.60 -6.53
N PRO A 190 -9.51 12.94 -6.11
CA PRO A 190 -10.26 12.14 -5.14
C PRO A 190 -10.79 10.87 -5.81
N GLU A 191 -10.73 9.74 -5.10
CA GLU A 191 -11.10 8.43 -5.66
C GLU A 191 -12.59 8.27 -6.03
N GLY A 192 -13.48 9.15 -5.54
CA GLY A 192 -14.92 9.10 -5.84
C GLY A 192 -15.31 9.14 -7.32
N HIS A 193 -14.37 9.44 -8.22
CA HIS A 193 -14.55 9.42 -9.68
C HIS A 193 -14.10 8.12 -10.38
N MET A 194 -13.47 7.19 -9.67
CA MET A 194 -12.92 5.93 -10.21
C MET A 194 -13.85 4.75 -9.87
N ALA A 195 -14.96 4.62 -10.62
CA ALA A 195 -15.97 3.59 -10.41
C ALA A 195 -15.46 2.17 -10.77
N ALA A 196 -14.87 1.45 -9.81
CA ALA A 196 -14.95 -0.04 -9.72
C ALA A 196 -14.28 -0.62 -8.47
N GLU A 197 -13.23 -0.02 -7.92
CA GLU A 197 -12.44 -0.62 -6.83
C GLU A 197 -11.85 0.47 -5.96
N LYS A 198 -12.23 0.54 -4.68
CA LYS A 198 -11.66 1.47 -3.70
C LYS A 198 -10.20 1.06 -3.40
N ARG A 199 -9.24 1.91 -3.73
CA ARG A 199 -7.78 1.71 -3.75
C ARG A 199 -7.05 2.67 -2.81
N ALA A 200 -7.45 3.94 -2.72
CA ALA A 200 -6.89 4.96 -1.82
C ALA A 200 -7.77 6.22 -1.79
N ASP A 201 -7.80 6.96 -0.68
CA ASP A 201 -8.59 8.20 -0.62
C ASP A 201 -8.19 9.25 -1.69
N ILE A 202 -6.89 9.40 -1.99
CA ILE A 202 -6.34 10.33 -2.98
C ILE A 202 -5.29 9.63 -3.86
N ILE A 203 -5.27 9.92 -5.15
CA ILE A 203 -4.18 9.55 -6.05
C ILE A 203 -3.50 10.81 -6.59
N ILE A 204 -2.18 10.88 -6.42
CA ILE A 204 -1.34 11.94 -7.01
C ILE A 204 -0.69 11.39 -8.27
N PHE A 205 -0.96 12.03 -9.39
CA PHE A 205 -0.43 11.65 -10.70
C PHE A 205 0.82 12.45 -11.02
N GLY A 206 1.88 11.72 -11.35
CA GLY A 206 3.12 12.28 -11.89
C GLY A 206 3.28 12.01 -13.38
N SER A 207 4.44 12.37 -13.92
CA SER A 207 4.76 12.07 -15.32
C SER A 207 4.74 10.56 -15.62
N GLY A 208 4.26 10.19 -16.80
CA GLY A 208 4.18 8.81 -17.25
C GLY A 208 3.11 8.00 -16.50
N SER A 209 3.51 6.86 -15.92
CA SER A 209 2.63 5.96 -15.16
C SER A 209 2.74 6.12 -13.64
N MET A 210 3.41 7.17 -13.15
CA MET A 210 3.61 7.38 -11.72
C MET A 210 2.29 7.74 -11.04
N LYS A 211 1.96 6.99 -9.99
CA LYS A 211 0.79 7.23 -9.17
C LYS A 211 1.15 7.05 -7.71
N LEU A 212 1.05 8.10 -6.92
CA LEU A 212 1.31 8.03 -5.50
C LEU A 212 -0.02 8.05 -4.72
N PRO A 213 -0.41 6.92 -4.11
CA PRO A 213 -1.63 6.87 -3.31
C PRO A 213 -1.41 7.49 -1.93
N VAL A 214 -2.44 8.20 -1.45
CA VAL A 214 -2.52 8.77 -0.11
C VAL A 214 -3.83 8.34 0.54
N GLU A 215 -3.74 7.65 1.68
CA GLU A 215 -4.91 7.32 2.50
C GLU A 215 -5.05 8.36 3.60
N CYS A 216 -6.26 8.87 3.82
CA CYS A 216 -6.54 9.90 4.80
C CYS A 216 -7.48 9.37 5.88
N LYS A 217 -7.15 9.60 7.15
CA LYS A 217 -8.05 9.22 8.26
C LYS A 217 -8.15 10.34 9.28
N ARG A 218 -9.26 10.35 10.02
CA ARG A 218 -9.37 11.15 11.25
C ARG A 218 -8.69 10.41 12.40
N ASP A 219 -8.12 11.13 13.36
CA ASP A 219 -7.42 10.56 14.50
C ASP A 219 -8.29 9.71 15.46
N PHE A 220 -9.62 9.73 15.29
CA PHE A 220 -10.58 8.85 15.96
C PHE A 220 -11.25 7.83 15.04
N HIS A 221 -10.75 7.64 13.82
CA HIS A 221 -11.28 6.62 12.91
C HIS A 221 -11.13 5.22 13.51
N ALA A 222 -12.11 4.35 13.26
CA ALA A 222 -12.13 3.00 13.82
C ALA A 222 -10.90 2.18 13.40
N ASP A 223 -10.40 2.39 12.19
CA ASP A 223 -9.32 1.61 11.62
C ASP A 223 -7.98 2.33 11.63
N ILE A 224 -7.80 3.38 12.44
CA ILE A 224 -6.58 4.20 12.42
C ILE A 224 -5.28 3.40 12.58
N TRP A 225 -5.30 2.36 13.41
CA TRP A 225 -4.12 1.53 13.68
C TRP A 225 -3.91 0.43 12.63
N THR A 226 -4.98 -0.06 12.01
CA THR A 226 -4.96 -1.17 11.06
C THR A 226 -4.89 -0.71 9.61
N ALA A 227 -5.32 0.53 9.32
CA ALA A 227 -5.23 1.14 7.99
C ALA A 227 -3.77 1.30 7.55
N CYS A 228 -2.91 1.74 8.47
CA CYS A 228 -1.49 1.93 8.20
C CYS A 228 -0.79 0.63 7.76
N THR A 229 -1.21 -0.53 8.27
CA THR A 229 -0.65 -1.83 7.88
C THR A 229 -1.41 -2.46 6.72
N ASN A 230 -2.73 -2.59 6.82
CA ASN A 230 -3.53 -3.44 5.92
C ASN A 230 -3.98 -2.71 4.65
N GLN A 231 -4.28 -1.41 4.72
CA GLN A 231 -4.74 -0.66 3.53
C GLN A 231 -3.55 -0.25 2.66
N LEU A 232 -2.41 0.07 3.28
CA LEU A 232 -1.20 0.34 2.52
C LEU A 232 -0.72 -0.92 1.80
N GLU A 233 -0.71 -2.10 2.42
CA GLU A 233 -0.48 -3.39 1.74
C GLU A 233 -1.40 -3.63 0.52
N GLN A 234 -2.68 -3.23 0.59
CA GLN A 234 -3.58 -3.31 -0.57
C GLN A 234 -3.18 -2.35 -1.70
N MET A 235 -2.56 -1.20 -1.38
CA MET A 235 -1.96 -0.30 -2.37
C MET A 235 -0.71 -0.88 -3.04
N TYR A 236 0.03 -1.79 -2.38
CA TYR A 236 1.12 -2.53 -3.03
C TYR A 236 0.59 -3.46 -4.12
N SER A 237 -0.47 -4.18 -3.85
CA SER A 237 -0.84 -5.32 -4.70
C SER A 237 -1.56 -4.95 -5.99
N ARG A 238 -2.08 -3.71 -6.14
CA ARG A 238 -3.08 -3.43 -7.18
C ARG A 238 -2.77 -2.30 -8.16
N ASP A 239 -1.85 -1.36 -7.86
CA ASP A 239 -1.41 -0.35 -8.83
C ASP A 239 0.09 -0.44 -9.15
N PRO A 240 0.46 -0.92 -10.37
CA PRO A 240 1.86 -0.96 -10.81
C PRO A 240 2.57 0.40 -10.77
N GLY A 241 1.83 1.50 -10.92
CA GLY A 241 2.35 2.87 -10.93
C GLY A 241 2.86 3.36 -9.58
N ALA A 242 2.37 2.80 -8.48
CA ALA A 242 2.77 3.16 -7.12
C ALA A 242 4.11 2.56 -6.71
N LYS A 243 4.52 1.44 -7.32
CA LYS A 243 5.75 0.69 -7.00
C LYS A 243 5.95 0.45 -5.48
N GLY A 244 4.85 0.44 -4.70
CA GLY A 244 4.85 0.27 -3.25
C GLY A 244 5.16 1.53 -2.45
N TYR A 245 5.15 2.71 -3.05
CA TYR A 245 5.17 3.98 -2.33
C TYR A 245 3.75 4.37 -1.94
N GLY A 246 3.62 5.00 -0.78
CA GLY A 246 2.34 5.49 -0.27
C GLY A 246 2.52 6.41 0.92
N ILE A 247 1.48 7.18 1.20
CA ILE A 247 1.45 8.08 2.36
C ILE A 247 0.17 7.82 3.16
N TYR A 248 0.33 7.70 4.48
CA TYR A 248 -0.78 7.65 5.42
C TYR A 248 -0.93 9.00 6.11
N GLY A 249 -1.94 9.77 5.69
CA GLY A 249 -2.28 11.07 6.24
C GLY A 249 -3.31 10.95 7.37
N VAL A 250 -3.06 11.61 8.50
CA VAL A 250 -4.05 11.67 9.60
C VAL A 250 -4.33 13.11 10.00
N PHE A 251 -5.61 13.45 10.13
CA PHE A 251 -6.05 14.73 10.69
C PHE A 251 -6.26 14.59 12.20
N TRP A 252 -5.46 15.34 12.97
CA TRP A 252 -5.50 15.36 14.43
C TRP A 252 -6.41 16.48 14.95
N PHE A 253 -7.51 16.09 15.61
CA PHE A 253 -8.54 16.97 16.17
C PHE A 253 -8.42 17.17 17.69
N GLY A 254 -7.46 16.51 18.34
CA GLY A 254 -7.15 16.69 19.77
C GLY A 254 -8.33 16.35 20.69
N ASP A 255 -8.62 17.22 21.66
CA ASP A 255 -9.67 16.96 22.67
C ASP A 255 -11.10 17.24 22.17
N LYS A 256 -11.25 17.92 21.03
CA LYS A 256 -12.54 18.31 20.45
C LYS A 256 -13.11 17.25 19.48
N ARG A 257 -12.64 16.00 19.57
CA ARG A 257 -13.14 14.86 18.80
C ARG A 257 -14.56 14.49 19.20
N THR A 258 -15.31 13.93 18.26
CA THR A 258 -16.67 13.41 18.52
C THR A 258 -16.67 12.01 19.13
N SER A 259 -15.55 11.29 19.07
CA SER A 259 -15.40 9.98 19.69
C SER A 259 -13.97 9.74 20.19
N ARG A 260 -13.82 8.73 21.03
CA ARG A 260 -12.51 8.33 21.56
C ARG A 260 -11.70 7.62 20.48
N MET A 261 -10.45 8.02 20.31
CA MET A 261 -9.45 7.24 19.57
C MET A 261 -9.35 5.82 20.14
N LYS A 262 -9.34 4.81 19.26
CA LYS A 262 -9.13 3.41 19.63
C LYS A 262 -7.79 3.22 20.33
N ASN A 263 -7.71 2.22 21.19
CA ASN A 263 -6.43 1.89 21.84
C ASN A 263 -5.43 1.38 20.80
N PRO A 264 -4.17 1.85 20.88
CA PRO A 264 -3.12 1.36 20.00
C PRO A 264 -2.80 -0.12 20.27
N PRO A 265 -2.31 -0.86 19.26
CA PRO A 265 -1.89 -2.25 19.41
C PRO A 265 -0.52 -2.35 20.13
N GLY A 266 -0.16 -3.57 20.53
CA GLY A 266 1.23 -3.90 20.87
C GLY A 266 1.82 -3.18 22.09
N GLY A 267 1.00 -2.69 23.02
CA GLY A 267 1.47 -2.01 24.23
C GLY A 267 1.99 -0.59 24.01
N ILE A 268 1.78 -0.02 22.81
CA ILE A 268 2.08 1.38 22.52
C ILE A 268 1.26 2.28 23.46
N THR A 269 1.88 3.34 23.98
CA THR A 269 1.17 4.34 24.80
C THR A 269 0.25 5.17 23.93
N LYS A 270 -0.95 5.47 24.43
CA LYS A 270 -1.91 6.28 23.68
C LYS A 270 -1.35 7.70 23.43
N PRO A 271 -1.21 8.13 22.16
CA PRO A 271 -0.67 9.44 21.84
C PRO A 271 -1.51 10.58 22.42
N GLN A 272 -0.82 11.61 22.93
CA GLN A 272 -1.39 12.84 23.47
C GLN A 272 -1.18 14.05 22.54
N SER A 273 -0.37 13.90 21.50
CA SER A 273 -0.10 14.95 20.51
C SER A 273 -0.12 14.39 19.08
N ALA A 274 -0.23 15.30 18.09
CA ALA A 274 -0.12 14.95 16.68
C ALA A 274 1.25 14.33 16.36
N GLU A 275 2.32 14.87 16.95
CA GLU A 275 3.69 14.39 16.81
C GLU A 275 3.87 12.98 17.41
N GLU A 276 3.33 12.72 18.61
CA GLU A 276 3.34 11.38 19.20
C GLU A 276 2.54 10.38 18.35
N LEU A 277 1.42 10.80 17.76
CA LEU A 277 0.63 9.92 16.90
C LEU A 277 1.39 9.58 15.63
N GLU A 278 2.08 10.55 15.02
CA GLU A 278 2.91 10.34 13.83
C GLU A 278 4.00 9.30 14.10
N GLN A 279 4.71 9.43 15.23
CA GLN A 279 5.74 8.48 15.65
C GLN A 279 5.16 7.09 15.94
N ALA A 280 4.05 7.03 16.68
CA ALA A 280 3.39 5.77 17.02
C ALA A 280 2.94 5.00 15.76
N LEU A 281 2.26 5.68 14.82
CA LEU A 281 1.85 5.07 13.56
C LEU A 281 3.04 4.69 12.69
N GLN A 282 4.07 5.55 12.58
CA GLN A 282 5.25 5.26 11.79
C GLN A 282 6.03 4.04 12.32
N SER A 283 6.01 3.79 13.63
CA SER A 283 6.62 2.62 14.26
C SER A 283 5.92 1.29 13.96
N LEU A 284 4.64 1.34 13.54
CA LEU A 284 3.90 0.16 13.09
C LEU A 284 4.26 -0.25 11.66
N VAL A 285 4.90 0.63 10.89
CA VAL A 285 5.36 0.33 9.54
C VAL A 285 6.60 -0.58 9.61
N PRO A 286 6.58 -1.77 8.97
CA PRO A 286 7.74 -2.67 8.93
C PRO A 286 8.99 -1.97 8.43
N GLN A 287 10.15 -2.30 9.00
CA GLN A 287 11.43 -1.61 8.71
C GLN A 287 11.77 -1.60 7.21
N GLU A 288 11.44 -2.67 6.49
CA GLU A 288 11.67 -2.79 5.04
C GLU A 288 10.76 -1.88 4.18
N GLN A 289 9.66 -1.39 4.76
CA GLN A 289 8.62 -0.59 4.10
C GLN A 289 8.61 0.88 4.55
N GLN A 290 9.26 1.21 5.67
CA GLN A 290 9.79 2.58 5.87
C GLN A 290 10.61 2.95 4.63
N MET A 291 11.01 4.17 4.32
CA MET A 291 11.45 4.59 2.97
C MET A 291 10.31 4.69 1.96
N LYS A 292 9.43 3.70 1.81
CA LYS A 292 8.34 3.75 0.82
C LYS A 292 7.00 4.20 1.41
N ILE A 293 6.74 3.85 2.65
CA ILE A 293 5.57 4.25 3.42
C ILE A 293 5.99 5.29 4.43
N ARG A 294 5.26 6.41 4.41
CA ARG A 294 5.43 7.48 5.38
C ARG A 294 4.10 7.86 5.98
N VAL A 295 4.12 8.13 7.27
CA VAL A 295 2.98 8.68 8.00
C VAL A 295 3.17 10.18 8.13
N VAL A 296 2.09 10.94 7.92
CA VAL A 296 2.06 12.38 8.18
C VAL A 296 0.79 12.70 8.97
N VAL A 297 0.95 13.36 10.11
CA VAL A 297 -0.16 13.80 10.95
C VAL A 297 -0.27 15.32 10.90
N PHE A 298 -1.43 15.81 10.47
CA PHE A 298 -1.79 17.22 10.42
C PHE A 298 -2.50 17.61 11.70
N ASP A 299 -1.86 18.43 12.53
CA ASP A 299 -2.53 19.05 13.67
C ASP A 299 -3.50 20.13 13.16
N VAL A 300 -4.79 19.82 13.21
CA VAL A 300 -5.87 20.73 12.81
C VAL A 300 -6.60 21.28 14.03
N THR A 301 -6.02 21.19 15.23
CA THR A 301 -6.64 21.76 16.42
C THR A 301 -6.71 23.29 16.34
N PRO A 302 -7.79 23.92 16.86
CA PRO A 302 -7.85 25.36 16.98
C PRO A 302 -6.73 25.88 17.88
N PRO A 303 -6.07 27.00 17.54
CA PRO A 303 -5.12 27.65 18.43
C PRO A 303 -5.83 28.07 19.73
N TYR A 304 -5.09 28.00 20.83
CA TYR A 304 -5.54 28.38 22.17
C TYR A 304 -5.67 29.90 22.32
#